data_AF-A0A920S9G4-F1
#
_entry.id   AF-A0A920S9G4-F1
#
_cell.length_a   1.000
_cell.length_b   1.000
_cell.length_c   1.000
_cell.angle_alpha   90.00
_cell.angle_beta   90.00
_cell.angle_gamma   90.00
#
_symmetry.space_group_name_H-M   'P 1'
#
loop_
_entity.id
_entity.type
_entity.pdbx_description
1 polymer ?
#
loop_
_entity_poly.entity_id
_entity_poly.type
_entity_poly.pdbx_seq_one_letter_code
_entity_poly.pdbx_strand_id
1 'polypeptide(L)'
;MLEHVAKHSLRRVEGGWTWKFDPTMFDHLEMGPDQHQKFAQMRCRSAVILGETSGDEGAQSAPFMAEMTQGKLPSFNVPQTHHHLMFEEPIALPMGLKGILSAWLGEDGTQAMNESLSAYR
;
A
#
# COMPACT_ATOMS: atom_id res chain seq x y z
N MET A 1 5.65 22.01 -3.34
CA MET A 1 5.79 20.64 -2.81
C MET A 1 7.23 20.12 -2.87
N LEU A 2 7.84 19.98 -4.06
CA LEU A 2 9.19 19.44 -4.20
C LEU A 2 10.25 20.18 -3.38
N GLU A 3 10.16 21.52 -3.33
CA GLU A 3 11.03 22.34 -2.47
C GLU A 3 10.92 21.98 -0.99
N HIS A 4 9.70 21.72 -0.52
CA HIS A 4 9.45 21.31 0.87
C HIS A 4 10.08 19.94 1.14
N VAL A 5 9.85 18.96 0.25
CA VAL A 5 10.47 17.63 0.37
C VAL A 5 11.99 17.77 0.39
N ALA A 6 12.59 18.47 -0.56
CA ALA A 6 14.05 18.65 -0.61
C ALA A 6 14.61 19.30 0.67
N LYS A 7 14.00 20.39 1.15
CA LYS A 7 14.41 21.08 2.39
C LYS A 7 14.32 20.19 3.62
N HIS A 8 13.32 19.31 3.67
CA HIS A 8 13.05 18.48 4.84
C HIS A 8 13.62 17.06 4.74
N SER A 9 14.19 16.65 3.61
CA SER A 9 14.82 15.33 3.42
C SER A 9 16.30 15.27 3.80
N LEU A 10 16.93 16.40 4.12
CA LEU A 10 18.35 16.50 4.49
C LEU A 10 18.55 16.77 5.99
N ARG A 11 19.67 16.30 6.54
CA ARG A 11 20.13 16.61 7.92
C ARG A 11 21.58 17.07 7.92
N ARG A 12 21.93 17.92 8.91
CA ARG A 12 23.31 18.36 9.12
C ARG A 12 24.16 17.23 9.71
N VAL A 13 25.40 17.16 9.28
CA VAL A 13 26.47 16.31 9.82
C VAL A 13 27.75 17.14 9.93
N GLU A 14 28.77 16.62 10.62
CA GLU A 14 30.09 17.24 10.58
C GLU A 14 30.57 17.33 9.12
N GLY A 15 31.03 18.51 8.71
CA GLY A 15 31.52 18.74 7.35
C GLY A 15 30.44 18.91 6.26
N GLY A 16 29.13 18.90 6.57
CA GLY A 16 28.11 19.22 5.55
C GLY A 16 26.69 18.73 5.84
N TRP A 17 26.07 18.15 4.81
CA TRP A 17 24.71 17.64 4.83
C TRP A 17 24.66 16.24 4.24
N THR A 18 23.74 15.43 4.74
CA THR A 18 23.45 14.10 4.20
C THR A 18 21.93 13.87 4.15
N TRP A 19 21.51 12.86 3.40
CA TRP A 19 20.13 12.40 3.38
C TRP A 19 19.69 11.91 4.76
N LYS A 20 18.41 12.11 5.08
CA LYS A 20 17.80 11.54 6.29
C LYS A 20 17.56 10.03 6.15
N PHE A 21 17.29 9.56 4.94
CA PHE A 21 17.27 8.13 4.66
C PHE A 21 18.70 7.59 4.55
N ASP A 22 18.86 6.29 4.75
CA ASP A 22 20.15 5.60 4.65
C ASP A 22 20.58 5.52 3.16
N PRO A 23 21.67 6.19 2.75
CA PRO A 23 22.14 6.15 1.36
C PRO A 23 22.54 4.74 0.89
N THR A 24 22.84 3.84 1.82
CA THR A 24 23.32 2.47 1.55
C THR A 24 22.20 1.42 1.65
N MET A 25 20.95 1.86 1.82
CA MET A 25 19.79 0.99 2.07
C MET A 25 19.65 -0.16 1.06
N PHE A 26 20.09 0.05 -0.18
CA PHE A 26 19.94 -0.92 -1.27
C PHE A 26 21.23 -1.65 -1.64
N ASP A 27 22.37 -1.31 -1.06
CA ASP A 27 23.69 -1.82 -1.48
C ASP A 27 23.82 -3.34 -1.35
N HIS A 28 23.02 -3.93 -0.44
CA HIS A 28 23.00 -5.36 -0.15
C HIS A 28 21.57 -5.92 -0.21
N LEU A 29 20.63 -5.20 -0.83
CA LEU A 29 19.27 -5.69 -0.97
C LEU A 29 19.22 -6.73 -2.10
N GLU A 30 19.10 -7.99 -1.74
CA GLU A 30 18.84 -9.08 -2.67
C GLU A 30 17.39 -9.55 -2.55
N MET A 31 16.61 -9.33 -3.60
CA MET A 31 15.25 -9.85 -3.67
C MET A 31 15.28 -11.31 -4.15
N GLY A 32 15.02 -12.24 -3.23
CA GLY A 32 14.91 -13.66 -3.55
C GLY A 32 13.64 -13.99 -4.37
N PRO A 33 13.62 -15.13 -5.09
CA PRO A 33 12.51 -15.53 -5.97
C PRO A 33 11.25 -15.99 -5.22
N ASP A 34 11.31 -16.07 -3.89
CA ASP A 34 10.31 -16.66 -3.00
C ASP A 34 9.23 -15.68 -2.52
N GLN A 35 9.18 -14.46 -3.07
CA GLN A 35 8.20 -13.43 -2.65
C GLN A 35 6.75 -13.92 -2.72
N HIS A 36 6.41 -14.68 -3.76
CA HIS A 36 5.08 -15.27 -3.91
C HIS A 36 4.77 -16.30 -2.80
N GLN A 37 5.77 -17.09 -2.37
CA GLN A 37 5.60 -18.05 -1.27
C GLN A 37 5.39 -17.32 0.06
N LYS A 38 6.15 -16.24 0.28
CA LYS A 38 5.98 -15.36 1.44
C LYS A 38 4.58 -14.74 1.46
N PHE A 39 4.10 -14.26 0.32
CA PHE A 39 2.74 -13.74 0.19
C PHE A 39 1.68 -14.80 0.51
N ALA A 40 1.82 -16.03 -0.02
CA ALA A 40 0.90 -17.15 0.26
C ALA A 40 0.83 -17.54 1.75
N GLN A 41 1.90 -17.30 2.51
CA GLN A 41 2.01 -17.67 3.92
C GLN A 41 1.55 -16.57 4.89
N MET A 42 1.12 -15.41 4.39
CA MET A 42 0.61 -14.33 5.24
C MET A 42 -0.68 -14.76 5.96
N ARG A 43 -0.71 -14.51 7.27
CA ARG A 43 -1.84 -14.88 8.15
C ARG A 43 -2.90 -13.80 8.28
N CYS A 44 -2.66 -12.62 7.72
CA CYS A 44 -3.57 -11.48 7.78
C CYS A 44 -4.24 -11.23 6.42
N ARG A 45 -5.40 -10.56 6.46
CA ARG A 45 -6.05 -10.04 5.24
C ARG A 45 -5.10 -9.09 4.54
N SER A 46 -5.10 -9.17 3.21
CA SER A 46 -4.21 -8.39 2.35
C SER A 46 -5.02 -7.67 1.29
N ALA A 47 -4.52 -6.52 0.86
CA ALA A 47 -5.08 -5.72 -0.22
C ALA A 47 -3.95 -4.92 -0.88
N VAL A 48 -4.18 -4.47 -2.11
CA VAL A 48 -3.21 -3.73 -2.91
C VAL A 48 -3.84 -2.42 -3.41
N ILE A 49 -3.12 -1.31 -3.22
CA ILE A 49 -3.43 -0.02 -3.84
C ILE A 49 -2.21 0.39 -4.64
N LEU A 50 -2.40 0.63 -5.94
CA LEU A 50 -1.33 1.04 -6.86
C LEU A 50 -1.70 2.35 -7.55
N GLY A 51 -0.69 3.05 -8.08
CA GLY A 51 -0.96 4.12 -9.05
C GLY A 51 -1.24 3.51 -10.41
N GLU A 52 -2.25 4.01 -11.12
CA GLU A 52 -2.69 3.49 -12.43
C GLU A 52 -1.56 3.41 -13.46
N THR A 53 -0.68 4.41 -13.47
CA THR A 53 0.44 4.56 -14.40
C THR A 53 1.78 4.30 -13.70
N SER A 54 1.78 3.55 -12.59
CA SER A 54 3.01 3.24 -11.87
C SER A 54 3.98 2.44 -12.75
N GLY A 55 5.20 2.97 -12.95
CA GLY A 55 6.26 2.30 -13.70
C GLY A 55 7.08 1.30 -12.87
N ASP A 56 6.76 1.14 -11.60
CA ASP A 56 7.45 0.21 -10.70
C ASP A 56 7.29 -1.24 -11.12
N GLU A 57 8.35 -2.03 -10.93
CA GLU A 57 8.35 -3.47 -11.21
C GLU A 57 7.22 -4.22 -10.47
N GLY A 58 6.87 -3.77 -9.26
CA GLY A 58 5.76 -4.34 -8.50
C GLY A 58 4.40 -4.18 -9.19
N ALA A 59 4.16 -3.08 -9.91
CA ALA A 59 2.92 -2.86 -10.65
C ALA A 59 2.78 -3.85 -11.83
N GLN A 60 3.91 -4.28 -12.41
CA GLN A 60 3.95 -5.28 -13.48
C GLN A 60 3.53 -6.68 -13.01
N SER A 61 3.56 -6.94 -11.69
CA SER A 61 3.15 -8.22 -11.10
C SER A 61 1.63 -8.37 -10.92
N ALA A 62 0.83 -7.34 -11.26
CA ALA A 62 -0.62 -7.38 -11.06
C ALA A 62 -1.32 -8.59 -11.73
N PRO A 63 -1.01 -8.99 -12.98
CA PRO A 63 -1.60 -10.18 -13.58
C PRO A 63 -1.26 -11.47 -12.82
N PHE A 64 -0.02 -11.61 -12.38
CA PHE A 64 0.43 -12.76 -11.58
C PHE A 64 -0.28 -12.83 -10.22
N MET A 65 -0.42 -11.69 -9.54
CA MET A 65 -1.17 -11.60 -8.28
C MET A 65 -2.65 -11.93 -8.46
N ALA A 66 -3.25 -11.47 -9.55
CA ALA A 66 -4.64 -11.80 -9.89
C ALA A 66 -4.81 -13.31 -10.14
N GLU A 67 -3.92 -13.94 -10.90
CA GLU A 67 -3.94 -15.40 -11.12
C GLU A 67 -3.82 -16.16 -9.80
N MET A 68 -2.79 -15.83 -9.00
CA MET A 68 -2.49 -16.48 -7.73
C MET A 68 -3.66 -16.40 -6.73
N THR A 69 -4.43 -15.31 -6.77
CA THR A 69 -5.53 -15.05 -5.84
C THR A 69 -6.90 -15.28 -6.44
N GLN A 70 -6.98 -15.88 -7.64
CA GLN A 70 -8.23 -16.07 -8.41
C GLN A 70 -9.03 -14.76 -8.60
N GLY A 71 -8.32 -13.65 -8.69
CA GLY A 71 -8.89 -12.30 -8.80
C GLY A 71 -9.68 -11.85 -7.57
N LYS A 72 -9.52 -12.53 -6.42
CA LYS A 72 -10.26 -12.22 -5.19
C LYS A 72 -9.51 -11.29 -4.24
N LEU A 73 -8.21 -11.08 -4.45
CA LEU A 73 -7.46 -10.09 -3.69
C LEU A 73 -8.04 -8.69 -3.96
N PRO A 74 -8.45 -7.93 -2.94
CA PRO A 74 -8.83 -6.55 -3.12
C PRO A 74 -7.65 -5.76 -3.69
N SER A 75 -7.77 -5.35 -4.96
CA SER A 75 -6.73 -4.64 -5.68
C SER A 75 -7.38 -3.54 -6.51
N PHE A 76 -6.96 -2.30 -6.33
CA PHE A 76 -7.42 -1.19 -7.18
C PHE A 76 -6.33 -0.16 -7.41
N ASN A 77 -6.47 0.53 -8.54
CA ASN A 77 -5.56 1.57 -8.96
C ASN A 77 -6.17 2.93 -8.67
N VAL A 78 -5.34 3.87 -8.21
CA VAL A 78 -5.71 5.29 -8.11
C VAL A 78 -5.50 5.91 -9.51
N PRO A 79 -6.57 6.39 -10.18
CA PRO A 79 -6.47 6.91 -11.54
C PRO A 79 -5.48 8.07 -11.66
N GLN A 80 -4.82 8.19 -12.81
CA GLN A 80 -3.92 9.31 -13.15
C GLN A 80 -2.73 9.50 -12.18
N THR A 81 -2.36 8.47 -11.41
CA THR A 81 -1.22 8.51 -10.49
C THR A 81 -0.14 7.50 -10.86
N HIS A 82 1.06 7.72 -10.35
CA HIS A 82 2.26 6.90 -10.54
C HIS A 82 2.66 6.25 -9.21
N HIS A 83 3.92 5.85 -9.07
CA HIS A 83 4.43 5.24 -7.83
C HIS A 83 4.21 6.13 -6.59
N HIS A 84 4.36 7.45 -6.75
CA HIS A 84 4.16 8.42 -5.67
C HIS A 84 2.71 8.89 -5.53
N LEU A 85 1.75 7.99 -5.69
CA LEU A 85 0.31 8.29 -5.63
C LEU A 85 -0.15 9.01 -4.36
N MET A 86 0.57 8.87 -3.24
CA MET A 86 0.30 9.58 -2.00
C MET A 86 0.53 11.10 -2.10
N PHE A 87 1.34 11.52 -3.05
CA PHE A 87 1.65 12.92 -3.33
C PHE A 87 0.76 13.50 -4.43
N GLU A 88 0.41 12.68 -5.40
CA GLU A 88 -0.46 13.08 -6.52
C GLU A 88 -1.92 13.16 -6.06
N GLU A 89 -2.40 12.16 -5.32
CA GLU A 89 -3.79 12.09 -4.82
C GLU A 89 -3.84 11.81 -3.31
N PRO A 90 -3.53 12.82 -2.48
CA PRO A 90 -3.42 12.65 -1.02
C PRO A 90 -4.75 12.34 -0.32
N ILE A 91 -5.89 12.48 -1.01
CA ILE A 91 -7.22 12.13 -0.49
C ILE A 91 -7.67 10.76 -0.99
N ALA A 92 -7.43 10.43 -2.26
CA ALA A 92 -7.88 9.16 -2.83
C ALA A 92 -7.24 7.96 -2.13
N LEU A 93 -5.94 8.02 -1.84
CA LEU A 93 -5.23 6.95 -1.14
C LEU A 93 -5.82 6.63 0.25
N PRO A 94 -5.91 7.58 1.20
CA PRO A 94 -6.49 7.27 2.51
C PRO A 94 -7.98 6.92 2.43
N MET A 95 -8.72 7.40 1.43
CA MET A 95 -10.10 6.96 1.21
C MET A 95 -10.19 5.51 0.77
N GLY A 96 -9.32 5.08 -0.15
CA GLY A 96 -9.20 3.67 -0.55
C GLY A 96 -8.83 2.78 0.64
N LEU A 97 -7.84 3.18 1.44
CA LEU A 97 -7.46 2.47 2.66
C LEU A 97 -8.63 2.36 3.65
N LYS A 98 -9.33 3.48 3.92
CA LYS A 98 -10.52 3.50 4.78
C LYS A 98 -11.61 2.57 4.26
N GLY A 99 -11.84 2.54 2.95
CA GLY A 99 -12.81 1.64 2.32
C GLY A 99 -12.49 0.17 2.60
N ILE A 100 -11.25 -0.26 2.36
CA ILE A 100 -10.79 -1.63 2.63
C ILE A 100 -10.99 -1.99 4.11
N LEU A 101 -10.48 -1.14 5.01
CA LEU A 101 -10.55 -1.41 6.45
C LEU A 101 -12.00 -1.41 6.96
N SER A 102 -12.87 -0.54 6.42
CA SER A 102 -14.28 -0.51 6.81
C SER A 102 -15.03 -1.73 6.32
N ALA A 103 -14.73 -2.22 5.11
CA ALA A 103 -15.29 -3.46 4.60
C ALA A 103 -14.92 -4.65 5.50
N TRP A 104 -13.63 -4.75 5.86
CA TRP A 104 -13.13 -5.77 6.79
C TRP A 104 -13.77 -5.70 8.19
N LEU A 105 -13.94 -4.50 8.74
CA LEU A 105 -14.67 -4.33 10.00
C LEU A 105 -16.14 -4.75 9.88
N GLY A 106 -16.77 -4.46 8.74
CA GLY A 106 -18.14 -4.89 8.45
C GLY A 106 -18.27 -6.40 8.34
N GLU A 107 -17.37 -7.07 7.62
CA GLU A 107 -17.32 -8.53 7.49
C GLU A 107 -17.22 -9.22 8.86
N ASP A 108 -16.28 -8.76 9.70
CA ASP A 108 -16.08 -9.32 11.04
C ASP A 108 -17.26 -9.04 11.98
N GLY A 109 -17.91 -7.88 11.82
CA GLY A 109 -18.96 -7.37 12.71
C GLY A 109 -20.40 -7.67 12.27
N THR A 110 -20.61 -8.32 11.12
CA THR A 110 -21.95 -8.45 10.51
C THR A 110 -22.96 -9.11 11.46
N GLN A 111 -22.57 -10.17 12.15
CA GLN A 111 -23.45 -10.85 13.11
C GLN A 111 -23.81 -9.94 14.29
N ALA A 112 -22.81 -9.34 14.94
CA ALA A 112 -23.03 -8.44 16.08
C ALA A 112 -23.88 -7.23 15.71
N MET A 113 -23.68 -6.67 14.51
CA MET A 113 -24.51 -5.59 13.98
C MET A 113 -25.96 -6.03 13.80
N ASN A 114 -26.20 -7.20 13.21
CA ASN A 114 -27.55 -7.73 13.02
C ASN A 114 -28.26 -8.04 14.36
N GLU A 115 -27.55 -8.62 15.32
CA GLU A 115 -28.04 -8.84 16.68
C GLU A 115 -28.44 -7.53 17.35
N SER A 116 -27.58 -6.50 17.27
CA SER A 116 -27.89 -5.17 17.80
C SER A 116 -29.09 -4.53 17.12
N LEU A 117 -29.25 -4.69 15.79
CA LEU A 117 -30.36 -4.13 15.03
C LEU A 117 -31.70 -4.83 15.30
N SER A 118 -31.68 -6.10 15.71
CA SER A 118 -32.91 -6.87 16.01
C SER A 118 -33.74 -6.28 17.14
N ALA A 119 -33.10 -5.58 18.09
CA ALA A 119 -33.79 -4.86 19.17
C ALA A 119 -34.64 -3.67 18.68
N TYR A 120 -34.47 -3.25 17.43
CA TYR A 120 -35.15 -2.11 16.81
C TYR A 120 -36.08 -2.51 15.65
N ARG A 121 -36.27 -3.81 15.40
CA ARG A 121 -37.21 -4.36 14.42
C ARG A 121 -38.45 -4.90 15.11
#